data_AF-A0A7J8QAN7-F1
#
_entry.id   AF-A0A7J8QAN7-F1
#
_cell.length_a   1.000
_cell.length_b   1.000
_cell.length_c   1.000
_cell.angle_alpha   90.00
_cell.angle_beta   90.00
_cell.angle_gamma   90.00
#
_symmetry.space_group_name_H-M   'P 1'
#
loop_
_entity.id
_entity.type
_entity.pdbx_description
1 polymer ?
#
loop_
_entity_poly.entity_id
_entity_poly.type
_entity_poly.pdbx_seq_one_letter_code
_entity_poly.pdbx_strand_id
1 'polypeptide(L)'
;EELGFKDYAPPFLAPNTNGDLILKGVNYASSGSGILQPSGLIFGGRICMDKQVDYFAKTRQDIISRIGAPAAQAMLRNSLYFVMIGSNDKLTLFCYDWTLYNLDARKIVVLSSLKVGFMPFEIDIHFCGQDCVSPLNKLAKLYNSKLKSLLEDLTKNLSGSTFVYADYY
;
A
#
# COMPACT_ATOMS: atom_id res chain seq x y z
N GLU A 1 -0.15 18.97 8.13
CA GLU A 1 -0.40 19.78 6.92
C GLU A 1 -1.09 18.87 5.92
N GLU A 2 -2.37 19.11 5.62
CA GLU A 2 -3.17 18.24 4.75
C GLU A 2 -2.82 18.50 3.29
N LEU A 3 -2.76 17.45 2.46
CA LEU A 3 -2.56 17.53 1.00
C LEU A 3 -3.76 18.18 0.25
N GLY A 4 -4.55 19.00 0.93
CA GLY A 4 -5.75 19.67 0.39
C GLY A 4 -7.02 18.82 0.38
N PHE A 5 -7.01 17.61 0.95
CA PHE A 5 -8.21 16.77 1.07
C PHE A 5 -9.04 17.19 2.29
N LYS A 6 -10.33 17.43 2.08
CA LYS A 6 -11.26 17.78 3.17
C LYS A 6 -11.79 16.56 3.93
N ASP A 7 -11.75 15.39 3.30
CA ASP A 7 -12.29 14.14 3.82
C ASP A 7 -11.29 13.00 3.60
N TYR A 8 -11.32 12.00 4.47
CA TYR A 8 -10.56 10.76 4.28
C TYR A 8 -11.18 9.89 3.18
N ALA A 9 -10.34 9.15 2.47
CA ALA A 9 -10.80 8.11 1.55
C ALA A 9 -11.59 7.04 2.32
N PRO A 10 -12.87 6.77 1.96
CA PRO A 10 -13.69 5.81 2.69
C PRO A 10 -13.22 4.37 2.44
N PRO A 11 -13.41 3.44 3.39
CA PRO A 11 -13.07 2.03 3.21
C PRO A 11 -13.86 1.39 2.07
N PHE A 12 -13.22 0.63 1.19
CA PHE A 12 -13.87 0.00 0.03
C PHE A 12 -15.10 -0.84 0.39
N LEU A 13 -15.06 -1.56 1.52
CA LEU A 13 -16.16 -2.42 1.98
C LEU A 13 -17.25 -1.68 2.76
N ALA A 14 -17.13 -0.37 2.98
CA ALA A 14 -18.19 0.39 3.63
C ALA A 14 -19.40 0.52 2.70
N PRO A 15 -20.64 0.36 3.20
CA PRO A 15 -21.84 0.34 2.36
C PRO A 15 -22.08 1.66 1.59
N ASN A 16 -21.50 2.75 2.06
CA ASN A 16 -21.58 4.09 1.46
C ASN A 16 -20.43 4.41 0.49
N THR A 17 -19.47 3.49 0.27
CA THR A 17 -18.39 3.67 -0.70
C THR A 17 -18.85 3.32 -2.11
N ASN A 18 -19.67 4.20 -2.68
CA ASN A 18 -20.26 4.03 -4.00
C ASN A 18 -20.51 5.40 -4.64
N GLY A 19 -21.16 5.43 -5.81
CA GLY A 19 -21.55 6.71 -6.39
C GLY A 19 -20.34 7.53 -6.84
N ASP A 20 -20.49 8.85 -6.77
CA ASP A 20 -19.41 9.79 -7.09
C ASP A 20 -18.38 9.89 -5.97
N LEU A 21 -18.61 9.24 -4.82
CA LEU A 21 -17.66 9.23 -3.70
C LEU A 21 -16.35 8.55 -4.10
N ILE A 22 -16.41 7.50 -4.92
CA ILE A 22 -15.22 6.78 -5.40
C ILE A 22 -14.31 7.68 -6.27
N LEU A 23 -14.84 8.76 -6.84
CA LEU A 23 -14.07 9.73 -7.61
C LEU A 23 -13.17 10.61 -6.73
N LYS A 24 -13.37 10.60 -5.41
CA LYS A 24 -12.59 11.37 -4.43
C LYS A 24 -11.49 10.55 -3.76
N GLY A 25 -11.49 9.22 -3.94
CA GLY A 25 -10.54 8.29 -3.34
C GLY A 25 -11.25 7.13 -2.64
N VAL A 26 -10.51 6.04 -2.43
CA VAL A 26 -11.00 4.82 -1.76
C VAL A 26 -9.84 4.20 -0.97
N ASN A 27 -10.13 3.71 0.23
CA ASN A 27 -9.17 3.01 1.08
C ASN A 27 -9.38 1.48 1.02
N TYR A 28 -8.36 0.76 0.55
CA TYR A 28 -8.39 -0.71 0.42
C TYR A 28 -7.64 -1.43 1.55
N ALA A 29 -7.03 -0.70 2.48
CA ALA A 29 -6.14 -1.25 3.49
C ALA A 29 -6.88 -2.18 4.46
N SER A 30 -6.19 -3.26 4.84
CA SER A 30 -6.63 -4.20 5.88
C SER A 30 -5.51 -4.42 6.89
N SER A 31 -5.81 -4.28 8.17
CA SER A 31 -4.88 -4.64 9.25
C SER A 31 -4.51 -6.11 9.17
N GLY A 32 -3.27 -6.46 9.55
CA GLY A 32 -2.74 -7.82 9.44
C GLY A 32 -2.60 -8.34 8.01
N SER A 33 -2.89 -7.51 6.99
CA SER A 33 -2.68 -7.89 5.60
C SER A 33 -1.19 -8.13 5.36
N GLY A 34 -0.93 -9.20 4.61
CA GLY A 34 0.36 -9.46 4.06
C GLY A 34 0.35 -9.65 2.56
N ILE A 35 1.56 -9.80 2.02
CA ILE A 35 1.81 -10.18 0.64
C ILE A 35 1.39 -11.64 0.42
N LEU A 36 1.73 -12.53 1.36
CA LEU A 36 1.37 -13.93 1.29
C LEU A 36 0.04 -14.19 2.02
N GLN A 37 -0.78 -15.10 1.47
CA GLN A 37 -2.05 -15.48 2.11
C GLN A 37 -1.92 -15.97 3.57
N PRO A 38 -0.86 -16.72 3.97
CA PRO A 38 -0.70 -17.13 5.36
C PRO A 38 -0.35 -15.98 6.33
N SER A 39 0.07 -14.83 5.82
CA SER A 39 0.53 -13.73 6.67
C SER A 39 -0.61 -13.13 7.46
N GLY A 40 -0.33 -12.85 8.73
CA GLY A 40 -1.31 -12.34 9.68
C GLY A 40 -2.46 -13.31 10.00
N LEU A 41 -2.36 -14.62 9.69
CA LEU A 41 -3.36 -15.63 10.07
C LEU A 41 -3.74 -15.57 11.55
N ILE A 42 -2.77 -15.27 12.41
CA ILE A 42 -2.95 -15.16 13.87
C ILE A 42 -3.83 -13.97 14.29
N PHE A 43 -4.08 -13.01 13.39
CA PHE A 43 -4.88 -11.81 13.65
C PHE A 43 -6.33 -11.91 13.15
N GLY A 44 -6.76 -13.09 12.67
CA GLY A 44 -8.14 -13.35 12.24
C GLY A 44 -8.37 -13.13 10.74
N GLY A 45 -9.55 -12.57 10.39
CA GLY A 45 -9.92 -12.28 9.01
C GLY A 45 -9.12 -11.11 8.44
N ARG A 46 -8.45 -11.29 7.29
CA ARG A 46 -7.70 -10.21 6.61
C ARG A 46 -7.93 -10.23 5.10
N ILE A 47 -7.77 -9.07 4.49
CA ILE A 47 -7.83 -8.88 3.04
C ILE A 47 -6.39 -8.75 2.55
N CYS A 48 -5.86 -9.82 1.96
CA CYS A 48 -4.49 -9.85 1.44
C CYS A 48 -4.32 -8.88 0.26
N MET A 49 -3.08 -8.52 -0.06
CA MET A 49 -2.78 -7.47 -1.04
C MET A 49 -3.33 -7.79 -2.44
N ASP A 50 -3.34 -9.06 -2.85
CA ASP A 50 -3.98 -9.52 -4.09
C ASP A 50 -5.45 -9.11 -4.16
N LYS A 51 -6.19 -9.30 -3.06
CA LYS A 51 -7.59 -8.92 -2.96
C LYS A 51 -7.79 -7.40 -2.91
N GLN A 52 -6.87 -6.66 -2.30
CA GLN A 52 -6.91 -5.19 -2.30
C GLN A 52 -6.71 -4.64 -3.72
N VAL A 53 -5.82 -5.25 -4.52
CA VAL A 53 -5.62 -4.91 -5.92
C VAL A 53 -6.84 -5.28 -6.77
N ASP A 54 -7.49 -6.42 -6.51
CA ASP A 54 -8.78 -6.75 -7.15
C ASP A 54 -9.85 -5.68 -6.89
N TYR A 55 -9.91 -5.16 -5.66
CA TYR A 55 -10.87 -4.10 -5.31
C TYR A 55 -10.55 -2.78 -6.00
N PHE A 56 -9.27 -2.45 -6.13
CA PHE A 56 -8.87 -1.31 -6.94
C PHE A 56 -9.26 -1.50 -8.42
N ALA A 57 -9.05 -2.69 -8.97
CA ALA A 57 -9.45 -3.00 -10.35
C ALA A 57 -10.97 -2.86 -10.56
N LYS A 58 -11.79 -3.28 -9.59
CA LYS A 58 -13.25 -3.05 -9.61
C LYS A 58 -13.59 -1.57 -9.57
N THR A 59 -12.97 -0.82 -8.65
CA THR A 59 -13.18 0.63 -8.53
C THR A 59 -12.81 1.35 -9.84
N ARG A 60 -11.73 0.93 -10.50
CA ARG A 60 -11.34 1.45 -11.82
C ARG A 60 -12.45 1.21 -12.85
N GLN A 61 -13.07 0.02 -12.89
CA GLN A 61 -14.18 -0.24 -13.81
C GLN A 61 -15.39 0.64 -13.49
N ASP A 62 -15.73 0.80 -12.21
CA ASP A 62 -16.85 1.67 -11.80
C ASP A 62 -16.60 3.14 -12.19
N ILE A 63 -15.37 3.63 -12.05
CA ILE A 63 -14.96 4.96 -12.51
C ILE A 63 -15.14 5.06 -14.04
N ILE A 64 -14.66 4.07 -14.80
CA ILE A 64 -14.82 4.03 -16.26
C ILE A 64 -16.29 4.08 -16.66
N SER A 65 -17.16 3.30 -16.01
CA SER A 65 -18.59 3.30 -16.28
C SER A 65 -19.28 4.63 -15.98
N ARG A 66 -18.72 5.46 -15.10
CA ARG A 66 -19.29 6.75 -14.70
C ARG A 66 -18.84 7.90 -15.58
N ILE A 67 -17.54 8.02 -15.83
CA ILE A 67 -16.95 9.20 -16.49
C ILE A 67 -16.34 8.89 -17.85
N GLY A 68 -16.42 7.63 -18.30
CA GLY A 68 -15.85 7.17 -19.56
C GLY A 68 -14.35 6.85 -19.45
N ALA A 69 -13.87 5.97 -20.33
CA ALA A 69 -12.50 5.45 -20.27
C ALA A 69 -11.41 6.54 -20.40
N PRO A 70 -11.50 7.54 -21.31
CA PRO A 70 -10.48 8.57 -21.41
C PRO A 70 -10.36 9.43 -20.14
N ALA A 71 -11.49 9.86 -19.57
CA ALA A 71 -11.50 10.67 -18.36
C ALA A 71 -11.04 9.86 -17.14
N ALA A 72 -11.47 8.60 -17.03
CA ALA A 72 -11.02 7.68 -15.98
C ALA A 72 -9.50 7.48 -16.02
N GLN A 73 -8.92 7.24 -17.20
CA GLN A 73 -7.48 7.10 -17.34
C GLN A 73 -6.74 8.38 -16.92
N ALA A 74 -7.21 9.55 -17.37
CA ALA A 74 -6.61 10.82 -16.99
C ALA A 74 -6.66 11.04 -15.46
N MET A 75 -7.80 10.73 -14.84
CA MET A 75 -7.99 10.81 -13.39
C MET A 75 -7.05 9.85 -12.64
N LEU A 76 -7.00 8.58 -13.02
CA LEU A 76 -6.18 7.55 -12.36
C LEU A 76 -4.68 7.85 -12.47
N ARG A 77 -4.22 8.35 -13.63
CA ARG A 77 -2.82 8.77 -13.82
C ARG A 77 -2.45 10.00 -12.99
N ASN A 78 -3.43 10.87 -12.72
CA ASN A 78 -3.22 12.08 -11.92
C ASN A 78 -3.36 11.85 -10.41
N SER A 79 -4.01 10.77 -10.00
CA SER A 79 -4.24 10.38 -8.61
C SER A 79 -2.94 9.95 -7.90
N LEU A 80 -2.92 10.11 -6.58
CA LEU A 80 -1.84 9.62 -5.70
C LEU A 80 -2.24 8.29 -5.08
N TYR A 81 -1.31 7.35 -5.04
CA TYR A 81 -1.49 6.03 -4.44
C TYR A 81 -0.53 5.86 -3.29
N PHE A 82 -1.03 5.55 -2.11
CA PHE A 82 -0.22 5.27 -0.93
C PHE A 82 -0.24 3.77 -0.66
N VAL A 83 0.94 3.16 -0.66
CA VAL A 83 1.12 1.73 -0.42
C VAL A 83 2.00 1.55 0.81
N MET A 84 1.48 0.86 1.82
CA MET A 84 2.24 0.46 3.00
C MET A 84 2.14 -1.04 3.14
N ILE A 85 3.22 -1.75 2.85
CA ILE A 85 3.30 -3.21 2.92
C ILE A 85 4.68 -3.63 3.45
N GLY A 86 4.78 -4.86 3.97
CA GLY A 86 6.07 -5.50 4.25
C GLY A 86 6.46 -5.65 5.72
N SER A 87 5.66 -5.13 6.68
CA SER A 87 5.89 -5.45 8.10
C SER A 87 5.54 -6.92 8.45
N ASN A 88 4.72 -7.58 7.62
CA ASN A 88 4.21 -8.93 7.86
C ASN A 88 4.83 -10.03 6.96
N ASP A 89 5.71 -9.69 6.00
CA ASP A 89 6.10 -10.63 4.93
C ASP A 89 7.56 -10.55 4.46
N LYS A 90 8.06 -11.69 3.97
CA LYS A 90 9.31 -11.77 3.19
C LYS A 90 9.06 -11.37 1.73
N LEU A 91 9.89 -10.43 1.26
CA LEU A 91 10.06 -9.90 -0.10
C LEU A 91 9.31 -10.64 -1.24
N THR A 92 8.19 -10.07 -1.70
CA THR A 92 7.64 -10.28 -3.06
C THR A 92 7.02 -8.95 -3.52
N LEU A 93 7.86 -7.95 -3.77
CA LEU A 93 7.40 -6.57 -4.06
C LEU A 93 7.20 -6.31 -5.57
N PHE A 94 7.98 -6.97 -6.43
CA PHE A 94 8.05 -6.66 -7.86
C PHE A 94 6.74 -6.88 -8.64
N CYS A 95 5.95 -7.90 -8.30
CA CYS A 95 4.74 -8.26 -9.06
C CYS A 95 3.56 -7.29 -8.85
N TYR A 96 3.50 -6.59 -7.70
CA TYR A 96 2.35 -5.76 -7.35
C TYR A 96 2.45 -4.34 -7.90
N ASP A 97 3.63 -3.73 -7.85
CA ASP A 97 3.86 -2.41 -8.43
C ASP A 97 3.60 -2.40 -9.95
N TRP A 98 3.97 -3.50 -10.61
CA TRP A 98 3.63 -3.75 -12.01
C TRP A 98 2.10 -3.87 -12.24
N THR A 99 1.38 -4.46 -11.29
CA THR A 99 -0.08 -4.61 -11.39
C THR A 99 -0.81 -3.27 -11.23
N LEU A 100 -0.41 -2.44 -10.26
CA LEU A 100 -0.96 -1.08 -10.11
C LEU A 100 -0.67 -0.22 -11.34
N TYR A 101 0.55 -0.30 -11.89
CA TYR A 101 0.90 0.39 -13.12
C TYR A 101 0.01 -0.03 -14.31
N ASN A 102 -0.28 -1.32 -14.45
CA ASN A 102 -1.20 -1.82 -15.49
C ASN A 102 -2.66 -1.36 -15.30
N LEU A 103 -3.01 -0.89 -14.10
CA LEU A 103 -4.31 -0.31 -13.75
C LEU A 103 -4.31 1.23 -13.79
N ASP A 104 -3.42 1.84 -14.60
CA ASP A 104 -3.27 3.28 -14.82
C ASP A 104 -2.69 4.09 -13.64
N ALA A 105 -2.26 3.45 -12.55
CA ALA A 105 -1.55 4.16 -11.48
C ALA A 105 -0.19 4.66 -11.97
N ARG A 106 0.14 5.93 -11.71
CA ARG A 106 1.41 6.54 -12.14
C ARG A 106 2.17 7.25 -11.03
N LYS A 107 1.52 7.74 -9.97
CA LYS A 107 2.16 8.46 -8.87
C LYS A 107 2.01 7.65 -7.59
N ILE A 108 2.99 6.80 -7.30
CA ILE A 108 2.90 5.79 -6.25
C ILE A 108 3.90 6.13 -5.15
N VAL A 109 3.40 6.32 -3.93
CA VAL A 109 4.19 6.53 -2.72
C VAL A 109 4.18 5.23 -1.95
N VAL A 110 5.37 4.66 -1.72
CA VAL A 110 5.52 3.43 -0.96
C VAL A 110 6.24 3.73 0.34
N LEU A 111 5.59 3.40 1.45
CA LEU A 111 6.09 3.65 2.79
C LEU A 111 7.08 2.55 3.18
N SER A 112 8.13 2.95 3.91
CA SER A 112 9.06 2.02 4.55
C SER A 112 8.36 1.12 5.55
N SER A 113 8.87 -0.10 5.75
CA SER A 113 8.53 -0.89 6.94
C SER A 113 9.03 -0.18 8.19
N LEU A 114 8.35 -0.41 9.32
CA LEU A 114 8.68 0.15 10.64
C LEU A 114 9.72 -0.69 11.39
N LYS A 115 10.25 -0.15 12.50
CA LYS A 115 10.99 -0.91 13.51
C LYS A 115 10.06 -1.89 14.23
N VAL A 116 9.75 -3.02 13.60
CA VAL A 116 8.79 -4.01 14.11
C VAL A 116 9.14 -4.48 15.52
N GLY A 117 10.43 -4.67 15.82
CA GLY A 117 10.88 -5.09 17.15
C GLY A 117 10.62 -4.07 18.26
N PHE A 118 10.25 -2.84 17.92
CA PHE A 118 9.91 -1.78 18.87
C PHE A 118 8.40 -1.45 18.90
N MET A 119 7.56 -2.30 18.31
CA MET A 119 6.11 -2.16 18.44
C MET A 119 5.68 -2.46 19.89
N PRO A 120 4.63 -1.80 20.42
CA PRO A 120 4.14 -2.02 21.78
C PRO A 120 3.95 -3.50 22.13
N PHE A 121 3.43 -4.29 21.18
CA PHE A 121 3.26 -5.74 21.33
C PHE A 121 4.56 -6.49 21.63
N GLU A 122 5.65 -6.19 20.92
CA GLU A 122 6.95 -6.83 21.14
C GLU A 122 7.57 -6.39 22.48
N ILE A 123 7.38 -5.12 22.84
CA ILE A 123 7.86 -4.56 24.11
C ILE A 123 7.20 -5.26 25.29
N ASP A 124 5.88 -5.46 25.23
CA ASP A 124 5.10 -6.07 26.29
C ASP A 124 5.45 -7.56 26.49
N ILE A 125 5.73 -8.29 25.40
CA ILE A 125 6.06 -9.73 25.46
C ILE A 125 7.50 -9.96 25.92
N HIS A 126 8.44 -9.15 25.41
CA HIS A 126 9.86 -9.35 25.68
C HIS A 126 10.39 -8.58 26.89
N PHE A 127 9.59 -7.68 27.48
CA PHE A 127 9.95 -6.82 28.61
C PHE A 127 11.30 -6.09 28.38
N CYS A 128 11.42 -5.44 27.23
CA CYS A 128 12.66 -4.91 26.69
C CYS A 128 12.63 -3.37 26.55
N GLY A 129 13.82 -2.78 26.47
CA GLY A 129 14.03 -1.35 26.23
C GLY A 129 14.55 -1.07 24.82
N GLN A 130 15.64 -0.30 24.71
CA GLN A 130 16.25 0.08 23.42
C GLN A 130 16.62 -1.14 22.56
N ASP A 131 16.40 -1.02 21.25
CA ASP A 131 16.65 -2.05 20.23
C ASP A 131 16.00 -3.41 20.53
N CYS A 132 14.76 -3.37 21.03
CA CYS A 132 13.98 -4.57 21.25
C CYS A 132 13.82 -5.39 19.97
N VAL A 133 14.00 -6.71 20.10
CA VAL A 133 14.02 -7.72 19.03
C VAL A 133 14.88 -7.28 17.82
N SER A 134 16.17 -7.00 18.06
CA SER A 134 17.14 -6.59 17.03
C SER A 134 17.09 -7.40 15.72
N PRO A 135 16.86 -8.73 15.70
CA PRO A 135 16.72 -9.48 14.45
C PRO A 135 15.60 -8.97 13.54
N LEU A 136 14.44 -8.60 14.10
CA LEU A 136 13.32 -8.03 13.34
C LEU A 136 13.68 -6.65 12.78
N ASN A 137 14.34 -5.82 13.58
CA ASN A 137 14.79 -4.50 13.13
C ASN A 137 15.83 -4.60 12.00
N LYS A 138 16.74 -5.58 12.06
CA LYS A 138 17.70 -5.84 10.96
C LYS A 138 17.00 -6.28 9.68
N LEU A 139 15.98 -7.13 9.79
CA LEU A 139 15.16 -7.54 8.64
C LEU A 139 14.40 -6.37 8.03
N ALA A 140 13.81 -5.51 8.86
CA ALA A 140 13.12 -4.30 8.41
C ALA A 140 14.06 -3.33 7.67
N LYS A 141 15.28 -3.10 8.19
CA LYS A 141 16.31 -2.32 7.48
C LYS A 141 16.68 -2.91 6.12
N LEU A 142 16.89 -4.23 6.06
CA LEU A 142 17.22 -4.91 4.80
C LEU A 142 16.07 -4.79 3.80
N TYR A 143 14.83 -4.97 4.26
CA TYR A 143 13.63 -4.77 3.45
C TYR A 143 13.57 -3.34 2.89
N ASN A 144 13.72 -2.33 3.73
CA ASN A 144 13.69 -0.91 3.34
C ASN A 144 14.76 -0.57 2.31
N SER A 145 15.98 -1.09 2.49
CA SER A 145 17.07 -0.92 1.52
C SER A 145 16.74 -1.53 0.16
N LYS A 146 16.19 -2.75 0.12
CA LYS A 146 15.79 -3.42 -1.13
C LYS A 146 14.59 -2.74 -1.79
N LEU A 147 13.62 -2.31 -0.99
CA LEU A 147 12.46 -1.56 -1.46
C LEU A 147 12.90 -0.27 -2.16
N LYS A 148 13.78 0.52 -1.53
CA LYS A 148 14.29 1.76 -2.14
C LYS A 148 14.91 1.50 -3.53
N SER A 149 15.81 0.51 -3.63
CA SER A 149 16.43 0.14 -4.92
C SER A 149 15.40 -0.28 -5.96
N LEU A 150 14.40 -1.08 -5.57
CA LEU A 150 13.33 -1.52 -6.46
C LEU A 150 12.51 -0.34 -6.99
N LEU A 151 12.13 0.61 -6.14
CA LEU A 151 11.33 1.77 -6.55
C LEU A 151 12.10 2.70 -7.51
N GLU A 152 13.41 2.83 -7.31
CA GLU A 152 14.30 3.52 -8.25
C GLU A 152 14.32 2.83 -9.62
N ASP A 153 14.42 1.50 -9.64
CA ASP A 153 14.40 0.72 -10.88
C ASP A 153 13.04 0.78 -11.59
N LEU A 154 11.94 0.72 -10.84
CA LEU A 154 10.58 0.85 -11.39
C LEU A 154 10.36 2.24 -12.00
N THR A 155 10.80 3.30 -11.32
CA THR A 155 10.71 4.67 -11.85
C THR A 155 11.46 4.83 -13.16
N LYS A 156 12.62 4.18 -13.31
CA LYS A 156 13.40 4.21 -14.56
C LYS A 156 12.75 3.41 -15.68
N ASN A 157 12.15 2.27 -15.37
CA ASN A 157 11.68 1.30 -16.37
C ASN A 157 10.19 1.43 -16.74
N LEU A 158 9.37 2.05 -15.88
CA LEU A 158 7.94 2.21 -16.11
C LEU A 158 7.64 3.64 -16.56
N SER A 159 7.49 3.80 -17.88
CA SER A 159 7.36 5.11 -18.51
C SER A 159 6.17 5.93 -18.00
N GLY A 160 6.42 7.20 -17.70
CA GLY A 160 5.41 8.13 -17.19
C GLY A 160 4.94 7.85 -15.76
N SER A 161 5.61 6.94 -15.04
CA SER A 161 5.34 6.69 -13.63
C SER A 161 6.45 7.26 -12.73
N THR A 162 6.11 7.48 -11.48
CA THR A 162 7.01 7.96 -10.44
C THR A 162 6.70 7.19 -9.18
N PHE A 163 7.69 6.47 -8.67
CA PHE A 163 7.63 5.79 -7.39
C PHE A 163 8.45 6.57 -6.37
N VAL A 164 7.83 6.92 -5.25
CA VAL A 164 8.46 7.67 -4.17
C VAL A 164 8.58 6.76 -2.95
N TYR A 165 9.81 6.58 -2.47
CA TYR A 165 10.06 5.96 -1.18
C TYR A 165 9.82 6.99 -0.06
N ALA A 166 8.85 6.72 0.81
CA ALA A 166 8.59 7.54 2.00
C ALA A 166 9.22 6.87 3.22
N ASP A 167 10.26 7.50 3.78
CA ASP A 167 10.97 6.99 4.95
C ASP A 167 10.24 7.35 6.24
N TYR A 168 9.84 6.31 6.98
CA TYR A 168 9.13 6.39 8.26
C TYR A 168 9.78 5.48 9.33
N TYR A 169 11.02 5.02 9.10
CA TYR A 169 11.71 4.02 9.92
C TYR A 169 12.28 4.51 11.27
#